data_AF-A0A388PBY7-F1
#
_entry.id   AF-A0A388PBY7-F1
#
_cell.length_a   1.000
_cell.length_b   1.000
_cell.length_c   1.000
_cell.angle_alpha   90.00
_cell.angle_beta   90.00
_cell.angle_gamma   90.00
#
_symmetry.space_group_name_H-M   'P 1'
#
loop_
_entity.id
_entity.type
_entity.pdbx_description
1 polymer ?
#
loop_
_entity_poly.entity_id
_entity_poly.type
_entity_poly.pdbx_seq_one_letter_code
_entity_poly.pdbx_strand_id
1 'polypeptide(L)'
;MRNLGYSMRAGEVGCFLAHRNVWEAASRMRGCVLVLEDDSHVDPARSPDIRAAAQLLSGKNMAARLISQPRPAFRTWHEIGPDATLARPVRHGNLTVGYLISQDGAKALLRHSSSFWCPVDDYMNLEYLHGCLMLHFEPEIAEHRDGGVSLIGRREKPPVSPRTRIVREFLRASRNARGLIHSWLVLARLGLCFQRVRQPSGTRLA
;
A
#
# COMPACT_ATOMS: atom_id res chain seq x y z
N MET A 1 13.64 4.40 19.76
CA MET A 1 12.51 3.59 19.26
C MET A 1 11.76 4.37 18.19
N ARG A 2 11.70 3.87 16.95
CA ARG A 2 10.70 4.34 15.98
C ARG A 2 9.39 3.65 16.37
N ASN A 3 8.37 4.40 16.77
CA ASN A 3 7.03 3.87 16.97
C ASN A 3 6.02 4.95 16.56
N LEU A 4 4.81 4.54 16.17
CA LEU A 4 3.73 5.48 15.82
C LEU A 4 3.07 6.11 17.06
N GLY A 5 3.77 6.10 18.20
CA GLY A 5 3.24 6.47 19.51
C GLY A 5 2.60 5.32 20.29
N TYR A 6 2.51 4.13 19.69
CA TYR A 6 1.94 2.90 20.27
C TYR A 6 2.82 1.69 19.94
N SER A 7 2.73 0.64 20.76
CA SER A 7 3.31 -0.68 20.44
C SER A 7 2.37 -1.46 19.52
N MET A 8 2.94 -2.32 18.67
CA MET A 8 2.15 -3.22 17.83
C MET A 8 1.48 -4.29 18.69
N ARG A 9 0.24 -4.66 18.35
CA ARG A 9 -0.45 -5.80 18.96
C ARG A 9 0.11 -7.10 18.39
N ALA A 10 0.00 -8.20 19.13
CA ALA A 10 0.44 -9.51 18.66
C ALA A 10 -0.18 -9.90 17.31
N GLY A 11 -1.47 -9.59 17.09
CA GLY A 11 -2.14 -9.82 15.80
C GLY A 11 -1.54 -9.03 14.64
N GLU A 12 -1.12 -7.78 14.86
CA GLU A 12 -0.45 -6.98 13.81
C GLU A 12 0.95 -7.48 13.50
N VAL A 13 1.66 -7.95 14.52
CA VAL A 13 2.97 -8.61 14.34
C VAL A 13 2.80 -9.90 13.55
N GLY A 14 1.80 -10.72 13.89
CA GLY A 14 1.48 -11.96 13.16
C GLY A 14 1.12 -11.70 11.71
N CYS A 15 0.22 -10.75 11.45
CA CYS A 15 -0.14 -10.31 10.11
C CYS A 15 1.10 -9.85 9.32
N PHE A 16 1.94 -8.97 9.90
CA PHE A 16 3.16 -8.53 9.24
C PHE A 16 4.09 -9.68 8.86
N LEU A 17 4.31 -10.63 9.77
CA LEU A 17 5.17 -11.79 9.52
C LEU A 17 4.59 -12.71 8.45
N ALA A 18 3.26 -12.88 8.39
CA ALA A 18 2.61 -13.63 7.32
C ALA A 18 2.86 -12.99 5.95
N HIS A 19 2.67 -11.67 5.82
CA HIS A 19 3.00 -10.96 4.57
C HIS A 19 4.49 -11.02 4.23
N ARG A 20 5.37 -10.98 5.23
CA ARG A 20 6.81 -11.14 5.00
C ARG A 20 7.15 -12.51 4.40
N ASN A 21 6.51 -13.58 4.87
CA ASN A 21 6.66 -14.92 4.28
C ASN A 21 6.16 -14.96 2.83
N VAL A 22 5.05 -14.28 2.54
CA VAL A 22 4.55 -14.13 1.17
C VAL A 22 5.55 -13.38 0.29
N TRP A 23 6.15 -12.29 0.78
CA TRP A 23 7.18 -11.56 0.01
C TRP A 23 8.43 -12.41 -0.22
N GLU A 24 8.81 -13.25 0.75
CA GLU A 24 9.90 -14.20 0.57
C GLU A 24 9.60 -15.21 -0.54
N ALA A 25 8.41 -15.81 -0.54
CA ALA A 25 7.98 -16.69 -1.63
C ALA A 25 7.93 -15.96 -2.98
N ALA A 26 7.25 -14.81 -3.03
CA ALA A 26 7.10 -14.00 -4.25
C ALA A 26 8.44 -13.51 -4.80
N SER A 27 9.44 -13.25 -3.95
CA SER A 27 10.78 -12.85 -4.38
C SER A 27 11.50 -13.92 -5.20
N ARG A 28 11.11 -15.19 -5.05
CA ARG A 28 11.68 -16.36 -5.73
C ARG A 28 10.88 -16.79 -6.97
N MET A 29 9.65 -16.31 -7.12
CA MET A 29 8.77 -16.63 -8.24
C MET A 29 9.07 -15.75 -9.46
N ARG A 30 8.84 -16.28 -10.66
CA ARG A 30 8.92 -15.48 -11.90
C ARG A 30 7.61 -14.74 -12.10
N GLY A 31 7.69 -13.46 -12.49
CA GLY A 31 6.53 -12.62 -12.78
C GLY A 31 5.92 -11.97 -11.54
N CYS A 32 4.67 -11.54 -11.66
CA CYS A 32 3.92 -10.96 -10.55
C CYS A 32 3.11 -12.04 -9.81
N VAL A 33 2.92 -11.84 -8.51
CA VAL A 33 2.15 -12.71 -7.62
C VAL A 33 0.92 -11.95 -7.14
N LEU A 34 -0.25 -12.55 -7.30
CA LEU A 34 -1.49 -12.07 -6.69
C LEU A 34 -1.57 -12.60 -5.26
N VAL A 35 -1.64 -11.68 -4.29
CA VAL A 35 -1.75 -11.98 -2.86
C VAL A 35 -3.16 -11.62 -2.41
N LEU A 36 -3.81 -12.55 -1.73
CA LEU A 36 -5.19 -12.47 -1.27
C LEU A 36 -5.26 -12.95 0.18
N GLU A 37 -5.93 -12.19 1.05
CA GLU A 37 -6.37 -12.63 2.37
C GLU A 37 -7.56 -13.60 2.22
N ASP A 38 -7.84 -14.40 3.24
CA ASP A 38 -8.86 -15.45 3.22
C ASP A 38 -10.30 -14.91 3.11
N ASP A 39 -10.52 -13.67 3.53
CA ASP A 39 -11.80 -12.95 3.43
C ASP A 39 -11.94 -12.07 2.18
N SER A 40 -10.94 -12.11 1.29
CA SER A 40 -10.96 -11.32 0.06
C SER A 40 -11.79 -12.02 -1.02
N HIS A 41 -12.60 -11.23 -1.73
CA HIS A 41 -13.35 -11.69 -2.89
C HIS A 41 -12.95 -10.89 -4.12
N VAL A 42 -12.38 -11.56 -5.13
CA VAL A 42 -12.03 -10.96 -6.42
C VAL A 42 -12.97 -11.51 -7.47
N ASP A 43 -13.64 -10.63 -8.20
CA ASP A 43 -14.51 -11.04 -9.32
C ASP A 43 -13.66 -11.71 -10.42
N PRO A 44 -13.90 -12.99 -10.77
CA PRO A 44 -13.17 -13.69 -11.82
C PRO A 44 -13.21 -12.98 -13.18
N ALA A 45 -14.25 -12.18 -13.46
CA ALA A 45 -14.35 -11.38 -14.68
C ALA A 45 -13.24 -10.33 -14.81
N ARG A 46 -12.59 -9.95 -13.69
CA ARG A 46 -11.45 -9.01 -13.62
C ARG A 46 -10.10 -9.66 -13.92
N SER A 47 -10.06 -10.96 -14.21
CA SER A 47 -8.83 -11.67 -14.58
C SER A 47 -8.02 -11.02 -15.72
N PRO A 48 -8.65 -10.47 -16.79
CA PRO A 48 -7.91 -9.73 -17.84
C PRO A 48 -7.19 -8.50 -17.29
N ASP A 49 -7.86 -7.71 -16.44
CA ASP A 49 -7.30 -6.50 -15.82
C ASP A 49 -6.08 -6.84 -14.95
N ILE A 50 -6.17 -7.93 -14.17
CA ILE A 50 -5.05 -8.43 -13.35
C ILE A 50 -3.86 -8.85 -14.22
N ARG A 51 -4.11 -9.53 -15.34
CA ARG A 51 -3.04 -9.94 -16.27
C ARG A 51 -2.38 -8.74 -16.94
N ALA A 52 -3.15 -7.77 -17.39
CA ALA A 52 -2.63 -6.53 -17.98
C ALA A 52 -1.79 -5.75 -16.97
N ALA A 53 -2.26 -5.63 -15.73
CA ALA A 53 -1.48 -5.06 -14.64
C ALA A 53 -0.19 -5.86 -14.39
N ALA A 54 -0.25 -7.18 -14.31
CA ALA A 54 0.93 -8.03 -14.08
C ALA A 54 2.03 -7.82 -15.13
N GLN A 55 1.65 -7.62 -16.40
CA GLN A 55 2.59 -7.30 -17.46
C GLN A 55 3.25 -5.92 -17.25
N LEU A 56 2.48 -4.90 -16.87
CA LEU A 56 3.00 -3.56 -16.60
C LEU A 56 3.92 -3.50 -15.37
N LEU A 57 3.61 -4.28 -14.33
CA LEU A 57 4.42 -4.33 -13.10
C LEU A 57 5.68 -5.18 -13.24
N SER A 58 5.72 -6.10 -14.21
CA SER A 58 6.83 -7.04 -14.41
C SER A 58 8.18 -6.31 -14.59
N GLY A 59 9.21 -6.77 -13.86
CA GLY A 59 10.54 -6.18 -13.88
C GLY A 59 10.65 -4.77 -13.26
N LYS A 60 9.63 -4.32 -12.51
CA LYS A 60 9.64 -3.04 -11.79
C LYS A 60 9.51 -3.30 -10.30
N ASN A 61 9.97 -2.37 -9.46
CA ASN A 61 9.73 -2.40 -8.01
C ASN A 61 8.33 -1.85 -7.71
N MET A 62 7.27 -2.59 -8.02
CA MET A 62 5.89 -2.10 -7.89
C MET A 62 4.93 -3.15 -7.31
N ALA A 63 3.89 -2.67 -6.66
CA ALA A 63 2.72 -3.44 -6.26
C ALA A 63 1.44 -2.63 -6.52
N ALA A 64 0.32 -3.30 -6.70
CA ALA A 64 -0.98 -2.68 -6.94
C ALA A 64 -2.03 -3.25 -5.97
N ARG A 65 -2.60 -2.41 -5.11
CA ARG A 65 -3.69 -2.80 -4.20
C ARG A 65 -4.99 -2.99 -4.98
N LEU A 66 -5.69 -4.08 -4.70
CA LEU A 66 -6.98 -4.41 -5.33
C LEU A 66 -8.15 -3.64 -4.69
N ILE A 67 -7.99 -3.30 -3.41
CA ILE A 67 -8.92 -2.55 -2.57
C ILE A 67 -8.14 -1.62 -1.62
N SER A 68 -8.71 -0.48 -1.28
CA SER A 68 -8.08 0.51 -0.41
C SER A 68 -9.11 1.35 0.36
N GLN A 69 -8.88 1.53 1.66
CA GLN A 69 -9.68 2.46 2.46
C GLN A 69 -8.79 3.48 3.21
N PRO A 70 -9.09 4.79 3.16
CA PRO A 70 -10.08 5.44 2.28
C PRO A 70 -9.72 5.24 0.80
N ARG A 71 -10.64 5.57 -0.11
CA ARG A 71 -10.38 5.62 -1.56
C ARG A 71 -9.87 7.02 -1.93
N PRO A 72 -8.54 7.21 -2.06
CA PRO A 72 -7.99 8.53 -2.32
C PRO A 72 -8.25 8.97 -3.75
N ALA A 73 -8.32 10.28 -3.97
CA ALA A 73 -8.15 10.85 -5.30
C ALA A 73 -6.82 10.37 -5.92
N PHE A 74 -6.76 10.26 -7.24
CA PHE A 74 -5.67 9.58 -7.92
C PHE A 74 -5.29 10.22 -9.26
N ARG A 75 -4.17 9.78 -9.81
CA ARG A 75 -3.65 10.09 -11.14
C ARG A 75 -3.54 8.80 -11.93
N THR A 76 -4.05 8.77 -13.16
CA THR A 76 -4.04 7.55 -13.99
C THR A 76 -2.63 7.29 -14.51
N TRP A 77 -2.03 6.15 -14.15
CA TRP A 77 -0.74 5.77 -14.71
C TRP A 77 -0.91 5.01 -16.04
N HIS A 78 -1.74 3.98 -16.06
CA HIS A 78 -2.09 3.23 -17.27
C HIS A 78 -3.54 2.77 -17.27
N GLU A 79 -4.16 2.75 -18.45
CA GLU A 79 -5.41 2.02 -18.70
C GLU A 79 -5.07 0.56 -18.94
N ILE A 80 -5.76 -0.35 -18.24
CA ILE A 80 -5.50 -1.80 -18.28
C ILE A 80 -6.70 -2.61 -18.81
N GLY A 81 -7.83 -1.94 -18.98
CA GLY A 81 -9.07 -2.47 -19.56
C GLY A 81 -10.00 -1.32 -19.94
N PRO A 82 -11.16 -1.61 -20.57
CA PRO A 82 -12.11 -0.57 -21.02
C PRO A 82 -12.54 0.38 -19.89
N ASP A 83 -12.72 -0.18 -18.69
CA ASP A 83 -13.19 0.55 -17.50
C ASP A 83 -12.25 0.37 -16.30
N ALA A 84 -10.99 0.00 -16.54
CA ALA A 84 -10.02 -0.32 -15.48
C ALA A 84 -8.69 0.38 -15.69
N THR A 85 -8.15 0.95 -14.62
CA THR A 85 -6.88 1.68 -14.63
C THR A 85 -5.99 1.28 -13.46
N LEU A 86 -4.69 1.30 -13.70
CA LEU A 86 -3.70 1.40 -12.63
C LEU A 86 -3.46 2.86 -12.31
N ALA A 87 -3.68 3.21 -11.06
CA ALA A 87 -3.70 4.56 -10.58
C ALA A 87 -2.61 4.79 -9.52
N ARG A 88 -2.02 5.99 -9.57
CA ARG A 88 -1.19 6.52 -8.49
C ARG A 88 -2.08 7.31 -7.53
N PRO A 89 -2.31 6.85 -6.29
CA PRO A 89 -3.06 7.63 -5.32
C PRO A 89 -2.34 8.93 -4.94
N VAL A 90 -3.08 10.01 -4.70
CA VAL A 90 -2.55 11.29 -4.20
C VAL A 90 -2.14 11.19 -2.72
N ARG A 91 -2.79 10.31 -1.98
CA ARG A 91 -2.44 9.91 -0.61
C ARG A 91 -2.59 8.41 -0.50
N HIS A 92 -1.68 7.75 0.20
CA HIS A 92 -1.80 6.32 0.43
C HIS A 92 -3.13 5.99 1.12
N GLY A 93 -3.77 4.91 0.67
CA GLY A 93 -4.81 4.25 1.43
C GLY A 93 -4.26 3.05 2.18
N ASN A 94 -5.12 2.43 2.98
CA ASN A 94 -4.77 1.31 3.85
C ASN A 94 -5.40 0.01 3.32
N LEU A 95 -5.28 -1.06 4.11
CA LEU A 95 -5.74 -2.44 3.85
C LEU A 95 -4.79 -3.28 3.00
N THR A 96 -4.50 -4.50 3.46
CA THR A 96 -3.69 -5.51 2.76
C THR A 96 -4.50 -6.71 2.26
N VAL A 97 -5.83 -6.60 2.26
CA VAL A 97 -6.81 -7.62 1.85
C VAL A 97 -6.46 -8.29 0.52
N GLY A 98 -5.99 -7.50 -0.46
CA GLY A 98 -5.47 -8.06 -1.69
C GLY A 98 -4.58 -7.09 -2.46
N TYR A 99 -3.50 -7.61 -3.03
CA TYR A 99 -2.59 -6.83 -3.88
C TYR A 99 -1.84 -7.72 -4.87
N LEU A 100 -1.53 -7.16 -6.03
CA LEU A 100 -0.64 -7.74 -7.01
C LEU A 100 0.77 -7.19 -6.78
N ILE A 101 1.79 -8.05 -6.70
CA ILE A 101 3.17 -7.63 -6.45
C ILE A 101 4.13 -8.21 -7.48
N SER A 102 5.02 -7.38 -8.00
CA SER A 102 6.15 -7.81 -8.83
C SER A 102 7.21 -8.55 -8.00
N GLN A 103 7.97 -9.44 -8.63
CA GLN A 103 9.11 -10.09 -7.98
C GLN A 103 10.08 -9.08 -7.33
N ASP A 104 10.41 -8.00 -8.04
CA ASP A 104 11.37 -7.01 -7.53
C ASP A 104 10.75 -6.12 -6.45
N GLY A 105 9.44 -5.83 -6.53
CA GLY A 105 8.69 -5.23 -5.43
C GLY A 105 8.73 -6.07 -4.16
N ALA A 106 8.56 -7.40 -4.27
CA ALA A 106 8.63 -8.32 -3.14
C ALA A 106 10.04 -8.35 -2.53
N LYS A 107 11.10 -8.41 -3.35
CA LYS A 107 12.51 -8.30 -2.89
C LYS A 107 12.75 -6.99 -2.14
N ALA A 108 12.23 -5.88 -2.68
CA ALA A 108 12.35 -4.56 -2.07
C ALA A 108 11.69 -4.50 -0.68
N LEU A 109 10.45 -4.97 -0.56
CA LEU A 109 9.76 -5.03 0.74
C LEU A 109 10.49 -5.93 1.74
N LEU A 110 10.92 -7.13 1.30
CA LEU A 110 11.60 -8.11 2.14
C LEU A 110 12.95 -7.62 2.68
N ARG A 111 13.76 -6.99 1.83
CA ARG A 111 15.10 -6.50 2.20
C ARG A 111 15.06 -5.48 3.33
N HIS A 112 14.01 -4.65 3.37
CA HIS A 112 13.87 -3.56 4.33
C HIS A 112 12.98 -3.92 5.54
N SER A 113 12.44 -5.14 5.58
CA SER A 113 11.51 -5.59 6.63
C SER A 113 12.16 -6.44 7.72
N SER A 114 13.50 -6.49 7.79
CA SER A 114 14.23 -7.14 8.89
C SER A 114 13.91 -6.54 10.27
N SER A 115 13.49 -5.27 10.28
CA SER A 115 12.89 -4.62 11.45
C SER A 115 11.68 -3.81 11.00
N PHE A 116 10.59 -3.88 11.75
CA PHE A 116 9.36 -3.13 11.51
C PHE A 116 8.80 -2.59 12.81
N TRP A 117 8.04 -1.50 12.71
CA TRP A 117 7.52 -0.75 13.86
C TRP A 117 6.13 -0.17 13.64
N CYS A 118 5.50 -0.56 12.54
CA CYS A 118 4.13 -0.22 12.19
C CYS A 118 3.47 -1.45 11.55
N PRO A 119 2.13 -1.46 11.52
CA PRO A 119 1.36 -2.45 10.77
C PRO A 119 1.81 -2.56 9.29
N VAL A 120 1.49 -3.70 8.67
CA VAL A 120 1.97 -4.04 7.32
C VAL A 120 1.45 -3.09 6.25
N ASP A 121 0.20 -2.65 6.35
CA ASP A 121 -0.41 -1.68 5.46
C ASP A 121 0.31 -0.33 5.50
N ASP A 122 0.60 0.18 6.70
CA ASP A 122 1.41 1.36 6.95
C ASP A 122 2.83 1.20 6.40
N TYR A 123 3.45 0.03 6.60
CA TYR A 123 4.81 -0.24 6.14
C TYR A 123 4.90 -0.21 4.61
N MET A 124 3.96 -0.84 3.91
CA MET A 124 3.91 -0.82 2.44
C MET A 124 3.74 0.60 1.87
N ASN A 125 3.15 1.52 2.64
CA ASN A 125 3.03 2.93 2.28
C ASN A 125 4.34 3.73 2.48
N LEU A 126 5.33 3.17 3.18
CA LEU A 126 6.66 3.79 3.37
C LEU A 126 7.56 3.55 2.15
N GLU A 127 7.09 3.89 0.96
CA GLU A 127 7.80 3.63 -0.31
C GLU A 127 9.22 4.21 -0.33
N TYR A 128 9.46 5.34 0.33
CA TYR A 128 10.78 5.95 0.47
C TYR A 128 11.78 5.08 1.27
N LEU A 129 11.29 4.11 2.06
CA LEU A 129 12.10 3.20 2.86
C LEU A 129 12.57 2.00 2.04
N HIS A 130 11.66 1.39 1.27
CA HIS A 130 11.91 0.12 0.57
C HIS A 130 12.04 0.26 -0.94
N GLY A 131 11.47 1.30 -1.55
CA GLY A 131 11.52 1.58 -2.98
C GLY A 131 10.50 0.80 -3.82
N CYS A 132 9.57 0.07 -3.19
CA CYS A 132 8.43 -0.55 -3.88
C CYS A 132 7.30 0.47 -3.96
N LEU A 133 6.88 0.81 -5.19
CA LEU A 133 5.83 1.79 -5.44
C LEU A 133 4.46 1.13 -5.30
N MET A 134 3.58 1.72 -4.49
CA MET A 134 2.19 1.29 -4.34
C MET A 134 1.26 2.03 -5.32
N LEU A 135 0.66 1.24 -6.21
CA LEU A 135 -0.41 1.63 -7.12
C LEU A 135 -1.74 1.05 -6.61
N HIS A 136 -2.85 1.54 -7.16
CA HIS A 136 -4.19 1.08 -6.84
C HIS A 136 -4.91 0.72 -8.14
N PHE A 137 -5.77 -0.30 -8.11
CA PHE A 137 -6.75 -0.50 -9.16
C PHE A 137 -7.88 0.51 -9.01
N GLU A 138 -8.34 1.08 -10.13
CA GLU A 138 -9.55 1.88 -10.18
C GLU A 138 -10.40 1.45 -11.39
N PRO A 139 -11.65 1.00 -11.17
CA PRO A 139 -12.28 0.78 -9.86
C PRO A 139 -11.57 -0.32 -9.06
N GLU A 140 -11.86 -0.41 -7.77
CA GLU A 140 -11.45 -1.55 -6.95
C GLU A 140 -11.99 -2.84 -7.55
N ILE A 141 -11.18 -3.89 -7.56
CA ILE A 141 -11.51 -5.19 -8.17
C ILE A 141 -11.62 -6.32 -7.13
N ALA A 142 -11.47 -5.97 -5.86
CA ALA A 142 -11.69 -6.86 -4.73
C ALA A 142 -12.68 -6.23 -3.74
N GLU A 143 -13.41 -7.07 -3.05
CA GLU A 143 -14.30 -6.73 -1.95
C GLU A 143 -13.83 -7.44 -0.68
N HIS A 144 -14.09 -6.81 0.47
CA HIS A 144 -13.85 -7.40 1.77
C HIS A 144 -15.18 -7.85 2.37
N ARG A 145 -15.28 -9.15 2.68
CA ARG A 145 -16.55 -9.81 3.04
C ARG A 145 -17.24 -9.18 4.27
N ASP A 146 -16.49 -8.56 5.17
CA ASP A 146 -17.00 -8.05 6.45
C ASP A 146 -17.23 -6.51 6.46
N GLY A 147 -17.32 -5.87 5.30
CA GLY A 147 -17.67 -4.44 5.21
C GLY A 147 -16.59 -3.47 5.74
N GLY A 148 -15.38 -3.97 6.00
CA GLY A 148 -14.20 -3.18 6.35
C GLY A 148 -14.07 -2.86 7.84
N VAL A 149 -14.82 -3.56 8.72
CA VAL A 149 -14.72 -3.35 10.17
C VAL A 149 -13.41 -3.97 10.68
N SER A 150 -12.37 -3.15 10.79
CA SER A 150 -11.13 -3.55 11.45
C SER A 150 -11.44 -3.99 12.88
N LEU A 151 -11.18 -5.27 13.20
CA LEU A 151 -11.25 -5.85 14.54
C LEU A 151 -10.33 -5.15 15.56
N ILE A 152 -9.51 -4.20 15.11
CA ILE A 152 -8.56 -3.44 15.92
C ILE A 152 -9.26 -2.19 16.45
N GLY A 153 -9.94 -2.32 17.60
CA GLY A 153 -10.60 -1.20 18.29
C GLY A 153 -9.70 0.03 18.53
N ARG A 154 -10.32 1.22 18.68
CA ARG A 154 -9.66 2.53 18.88
C ARG A 154 -8.58 2.48 19.97
N ARG A 155 -7.41 3.05 19.67
CA ARG A 155 -6.24 3.05 20.58
C ARG A 155 -6.14 4.35 21.37
N GLU A 156 -5.97 4.25 22.68
CA GLU A 156 -5.61 5.37 23.54
C GLU A 156 -4.10 5.57 23.62
N LYS A 157 -3.66 6.81 23.34
CA LYS A 157 -2.24 7.19 23.33
C LYS A 157 -1.69 7.10 24.76
N PRO A 158 -0.66 6.28 25.04
CA PRO A 158 -0.07 6.28 26.36
C PRO A 158 0.54 7.67 26.67
N PRO A 159 0.45 8.15 27.92
CA PRO A 159 1.09 9.38 28.32
C PRO A 159 2.60 9.27 28.12
N VAL A 160 3.23 10.33 27.62
CA VAL A 160 4.67 10.37 27.36
C VAL A 160 5.29 11.66 27.84
N SER A 161 6.56 11.58 28.23
CA SER A 161 7.32 12.75 28.66
C SER A 161 7.39 13.83 27.56
N PRO A 162 7.49 15.13 27.92
CA PRO A 162 7.63 16.21 26.95
C PRO A 162 8.83 16.05 26.01
N ARG A 163 9.96 15.54 26.51
CA ARG A 163 11.15 15.26 25.69
C ARG A 163 10.87 14.18 24.65
N THR A 164 10.24 13.08 25.07
CA THR A 164 9.82 12.00 24.16
C THR A 164 8.83 12.52 23.11
N ARG A 165 7.93 13.43 23.49
CA ARG A 165 6.98 14.07 22.57
C ARG A 165 7.69 14.89 21.49
N ILE A 166 8.66 15.73 21.85
CA ILE A 166 9.43 16.53 20.89
C ILE A 166 10.18 15.61 19.91
N VAL A 167 10.86 14.58 20.41
CA VAL A 167 11.58 13.61 19.58
C VAL A 167 10.62 12.91 18.61
N ARG A 168 9.43 12.51 19.07
CA ARG A 168 8.40 11.88 18.21
C ARG A 168 7.93 12.80 17.10
N GLU A 169 7.62 14.06 17.41
CA GLU A 169 7.17 15.02 16.39
C GLU A 169 8.28 15.32 15.38
N PHE A 170 9.54 15.43 15.81
CA PHE A 170 10.67 15.57 14.90
C PHE A 170 10.81 14.37 13.94
N LEU A 171 10.73 13.15 14.48
CA LEU A 171 10.77 11.93 13.68
C LEU A 171 9.59 11.85 12.69
N ARG A 172 8.40 12.28 13.11
CA ARG A 172 7.20 12.37 12.26
C ARG A 172 7.38 13.39 11.15
N ALA A 173 7.90 14.58 11.46
CA ALA A 173 8.18 15.61 10.47
C ALA A 173 9.21 15.13 9.43
N SER A 174 10.31 14.50 9.89
CA SER A 174 11.33 13.93 9.01
C SER A 174 10.74 12.85 8.08
N ARG A 175 9.89 11.96 8.62
CA ARG A 175 9.18 10.97 7.82
C ARG A 175 8.29 11.61 6.76
N ASN A 176 7.48 12.59 7.16
CA ASN A 176 6.56 13.27 6.25
C ASN A 176 7.32 14.00 5.13
N ALA A 177 8.44 14.67 5.46
CA ALA A 177 9.29 15.33 4.48
C ALA A 177 9.86 14.33 3.46
N ARG A 178 10.41 13.19 3.91
CA ARG A 178 10.90 12.12 3.02
C ARG A 178 9.79 11.57 2.13
N GLY A 179 8.61 11.33 2.70
CA GLY A 179 7.44 10.88 1.96
C GLY A 179 7.01 11.86 0.87
N LEU A 180 6.98 13.17 1.18
CA LEU A 180 6.64 14.21 0.21
C LEU A 180 7.66 14.31 -0.92
N ILE A 181 8.96 14.34 -0.59
CA ILE A 181 10.04 14.37 -1.58
C ILE A 181 9.96 13.13 -2.47
N HIS A 182 9.82 11.95 -1.88
CA HIS A 182 9.69 10.70 -2.62
C HIS A 182 8.47 10.71 -3.54
N SER A 183 7.31 11.15 -3.05
CA SER A 183 6.10 11.23 -3.86
C SER A 183 6.28 12.15 -5.07
N TRP A 184 6.94 13.30 -4.89
CA TRP A 184 7.22 14.22 -6.00
C TRP A 184 8.17 13.59 -7.03
N LEU A 185 9.25 12.94 -6.59
CA LEU A 185 10.17 12.22 -7.47
C LEU A 185 9.48 11.08 -8.23
N VAL A 186 8.59 10.35 -7.56
CA VAL A 186 7.78 9.29 -8.19
C VAL A 186 6.85 9.86 -9.25
N LEU A 187 6.15 10.96 -8.96
CA LEU A 187 5.29 11.61 -9.95
C LEU A 187 6.08 12.07 -11.18
N ALA A 188 7.29 12.61 -10.99
CA ALA A 188 8.17 12.98 -12.08
C ALA A 188 8.61 11.76 -12.89
N ARG A 189 9.06 10.70 -12.21
CA ARG A 189 9.49 9.43 -12.83
C ARG A 189 8.37 8.76 -13.64
N LEU A 190 7.13 8.84 -13.17
CA LEU A 190 5.97 8.27 -13.86
C LEU A 190 5.35 9.21 -14.90
N GLY A 191 5.85 10.43 -15.06
CA GLY A 191 5.28 11.41 -15.99
C GLY A 191 3.91 11.99 -15.55
N LEU A 192 3.59 11.93 -14.26
CA LEU A 192 2.26 12.26 -13.74
C LEU A 192 2.14 13.66 -13.12
N CYS A 193 3.22 14.45 -13.07
CA CYS A 193 3.25 15.76 -12.38
C CYS A 193 2.13 16.71 -12.82
N PHE A 194 1.84 16.78 -14.12
CA PHE A 194 0.87 17.73 -14.70
C PHE A 194 -0.48 17.11 -15.03
N GLN A 195 -0.66 15.83 -14.72
CA GLN A 195 -1.93 15.15 -14.98
C GLN A 195 -3.05 15.73 -14.10
N ARG A 196 -4.30 15.64 -14.56
CA ARG A 196 -5.46 15.97 -13.73
C ARG A 196 -5.67 14.91 -12.65
N VAL A 197 -5.93 15.35 -11.42
CA VAL A 197 -6.36 14.47 -10.33
C VAL A 197 -7.83 14.09 -10.54
N ARG A 198 -8.15 12.80 -10.44
CA ARG A 198 -9.49 12.22 -10.56
C ARG A 198 -9.99 11.74 -9.20
N GLN A 199 -11.31 11.72 -9.03
CA GLN A 199 -11.97 11.16 -7.85
C GLN A 199 -12.34 9.69 -8.11
N PRO A 200 -12.36 8.83 -7.08
CA PRO A 200 -12.78 7.44 -7.21
C PRO A 200 -14.24 7.34 -7.67
N SER A 201 -14.53 6.32 -8.48
CA SER A 201 -15.89 5.93 -8.82
C SER A 201 -16.70 5.59 -7.56
N GLY A 202 -17.96 6.03 -7.50
CA GLY A 202 -18.85 5.75 -6.36
C GLY A 202 -18.65 6.62 -5.12
N THR A 203 -17.69 7.56 -5.11
CA THR A 203 -17.51 8.51 -4.00
C THR A 203 -18.64 9.54 -4.03
N ARG A 204 -19.75 9.29 -3.31
CA ARG A 204 -20.67 10.38 -2.95
C ARG A 204 -19.88 11.35 -2.08
N LEU A 205 -19.76 12.59 -2.53
CA LEU A 205 -19.31 13.71 -1.70
C LEU A 205 -20.20 13.71 -0.45
N ALA A 206 -19.62 13.37 0.70
CA ALA A 206 -20.20 13.65 2.00
C ALA A 206 -19.59 14.96 2.52
#